data_AF-A0A2C7A6M9-F1
#
_entry.id   AF-A0A2C7A6M9-F1
#
_cell.length_a   1.000
_cell.length_b   1.000
_cell.length_c   1.000
_cell.angle_alpha   90.00
_cell.angle_beta   90.00
_cell.angle_gamma   90.00
#
_symmetry.space_group_name_H-M   'P 1'
#
loop_
_entity.id
_entity.type
_entity.pdbx_description
1 polymer ?
#
loop_
_entity_poly.entity_id
_entity_poly.type
_entity_poly.pdbx_seq_one_letter_code
_entity_poly.pdbx_strand_id
1 'polypeptide(L)'
;MARAAPDGHTLALVSVGHPVNAAFYRLPYDTMADFSFVTLTTRTPLVLCAAPGFAPSTPEELVRHARGRPPGAVTFAGTSGVVRLAPVLFAQRAGVEFTYVPYRGST
;
A
#
# COMPACT_ATOMS: atom_id res chain seq x y z
N MET A 1 -0.08 -15.47 -16.39
CA MET A 1 -1.15 -16.26 -15.75
C MET A 1 -2.50 -16.03 -16.39
N ALA A 2 -2.96 -14.79 -16.60
CA ALA A 2 -4.23 -14.53 -17.30
C ALA A 2 -4.39 -15.18 -18.70
N ARG A 3 -3.28 -15.57 -19.36
CA ARG A 3 -3.27 -16.27 -20.65
C ARG A 3 -3.01 -17.78 -20.57
N ALA A 4 -2.88 -18.34 -19.35
CA ALA A 4 -2.65 -19.77 -19.17
C ALA A 4 -3.94 -20.56 -19.43
N ALA A 5 -3.80 -21.84 -19.79
CA ALA A 5 -4.97 -22.72 -19.92
C ALA A 5 -5.69 -22.84 -18.55
N PRO A 6 -7.03 -22.75 -18.51
CA PRO A 6 -7.80 -22.84 -17.26
C PRO A 6 -8.01 -24.32 -16.84
N ASP A 7 -6.92 -25.09 -16.75
CA ASP A 7 -6.92 -26.53 -16.46
C ASP A 7 -6.63 -26.88 -15.00
N GLY A 8 -6.38 -25.87 -14.15
CA GLY A 8 -6.08 -26.04 -12.73
C GLY A 8 -4.63 -26.39 -12.40
N HIS A 9 -3.75 -26.56 -13.39
CA HIS A 9 -2.33 -26.86 -13.17
C HIS A 9 -1.47 -25.60 -12.97
N THR A 10 -2.02 -24.42 -13.25
CA THR A 10 -1.36 -23.13 -13.01
C THR A 10 -2.13 -22.31 -11.98
N LEU A 11 -1.54 -22.13 -10.79
CA LEU A 11 -2.12 -21.32 -9.72
C LEU A 11 -1.23 -20.10 -9.42
N ALA A 12 -1.87 -19.00 -9.03
CA ALA A 12 -1.23 -17.76 -8.65
C ALA A 12 -1.39 -17.54 -7.14
N LEU A 13 -0.28 -17.36 -6.42
CA LEU A 13 -0.33 -16.74 -5.09
C LEU A 13 -0.16 -15.23 -5.27
N VAL A 14 -1.21 -14.48 -4.96
CA VAL A 14 -1.23 -13.03 -5.13
C VAL A 14 -1.36 -12.32 -3.79
N SER A 15 -0.78 -11.13 -3.69
CA SER A 15 -0.97 -10.23 -2.55
C SER A 15 -2.01 -9.16 -2.86
N VAL A 16 -2.32 -8.31 -1.87
CA VAL A 16 -3.19 -7.12 -2.03
C VAL A 16 -2.73 -6.18 -3.16
N GLY A 17 -1.47 -6.26 -3.60
CA GLY A 17 -0.98 -5.53 -4.76
C GLY A 17 -1.70 -5.89 -6.06
N HIS A 18 -2.24 -7.11 -6.19
CA HIS A 18 -2.89 -7.56 -7.42
C HIS A 18 -4.07 -6.67 -7.84
N PRO A 19 -5.13 -6.48 -7.02
CA PRO A 19 -6.20 -5.55 -7.38
C PRO A 19 -5.78 -4.07 -7.30
N VAL A 20 -4.91 -3.70 -6.36
CA VAL A 20 -4.53 -2.29 -6.14
C VAL A 20 -3.74 -1.72 -7.31
N ASN A 21 -2.91 -2.52 -7.97
CA ASN A 21 -2.07 -2.04 -9.07
C ASN A 21 -2.89 -1.53 -10.26
N ALA A 22 -4.13 -2.01 -10.45
CA ALA A 22 -5.02 -1.53 -11.51
C ALA A 22 -5.39 -0.04 -11.34
N ALA A 23 -5.33 0.50 -10.11
CA ALA A 23 -5.57 1.93 -9.85
C ALA A 23 -4.37 2.82 -10.23
N PHE A 24 -3.17 2.25 -10.41
CA PHE A 24 -1.94 2.99 -10.65
C PHE A 24 -1.34 2.75 -12.04
N TYR A 25 -1.62 1.59 -12.62
CA TYR A 25 -1.01 1.13 -13.87
C TYR A 25 -2.06 0.58 -14.81
N ARG A 26 -1.84 0.78 -16.11
CA ARG A 26 -2.60 0.06 -17.14
C ARG A 26 -2.08 -1.37 -17.21
N LEU A 27 -2.88 -2.32 -16.74
CA LEU A 27 -2.52 -3.73 -16.72
C LEU A 27 -2.91 -4.42 -18.03
N PRO A 28 -2.17 -5.47 -18.45
CA PRO A 28 -2.51 -6.26 -19.64
C PRO A 28 -3.57 -7.35 -19.36
N TYR A 29 -4.27 -7.25 -18.24
CA TYR A 29 -5.32 -8.17 -17.77
C TYR A 29 -6.26 -7.42 -16.81
N ASP A 30 -7.47 -7.94 -16.65
CA ASP A 30 -8.44 -7.50 -15.65
C ASP A 30 -8.25 -8.31 -14.35
N THR A 31 -7.93 -7.63 -13.26
CA THR A 31 -7.64 -8.27 -11.95
C THR A 31 -8.84 -8.97 -11.32
N MET A 32 -10.06 -8.64 -11.75
CA MET A 32 -11.30 -9.18 -11.20
C MET A 32 -11.97 -10.18 -12.15
N ALA A 33 -11.91 -9.94 -13.46
CA ALA A 33 -12.59 -10.77 -14.46
C ALA A 33 -11.74 -11.93 -14.98
N ASP A 34 -10.41 -11.78 -15.06
CA ASP A 34 -9.54 -12.79 -15.69
C ASP A 34 -9.06 -13.90 -14.73
N PHE A 35 -9.53 -13.90 -13.47
CA PHE A 35 -9.07 -14.84 -12.44
C PHE A 35 -10.22 -15.40 -11.59
N SER A 36 -10.16 -16.70 -11.31
CA SER A 36 -11.03 -17.36 -10.33
C SER A 36 -10.37 -17.36 -8.94
N PHE A 37 -10.98 -16.67 -7.96
CA PHE A 37 -10.47 -16.61 -6.59
C PHE A 37 -10.78 -17.90 -5.83
N VAL A 38 -9.74 -18.58 -5.35
CA VAL A 38 -9.87 -19.88 -4.65
C VAL A 38 -10.07 -19.69 -3.15
N THR A 39 -9.13 -19.03 -2.47
CA THR A 39 -9.18 -18.84 -1.01
C THR A 39 -8.26 -17.72 -0.55
N LEU A 40 -8.52 -17.21 0.65
CA LEU A 40 -7.63 -16.28 1.35
C LEU A 40 -6.64 -17.08 2.21
N THR A 41 -5.35 -16.94 1.95
CA THR A 41 -4.30 -17.65 2.69
C THR A 41 -3.91 -16.97 3.98
N THR A 42 -3.77 -15.64 3.98
CA THR A 42 -3.30 -14.87 5.13
C THR A 42 -4.00 -13.51 5.25
N ARG A 43 -4.02 -12.97 6.47
CA ARG A 43 -4.35 -11.57 6.77
C ARG A 43 -3.23 -10.99 7.61
N THR A 44 -2.64 -9.90 7.15
CA THR A 44 -1.54 -9.23 7.85
C THR A 44 -1.97 -7.80 8.19
N PRO A 45 -2.00 -7.41 9.47
CA PRO A 45 -2.27 -6.04 9.85
C PRO A 45 -1.12 -5.13 9.43
N LEU A 46 -1.44 -3.89 9.06
CA LEU A 46 -0.44 -2.86 8.85
C LEU A 46 -0.10 -2.19 10.19
N VAL A 47 1.19 -1.92 10.41
CA VAL A 47 1.68 -1.22 11.59
C VAL A 47 2.27 0.11 11.17
N LEU A 48 1.90 1.18 11.87
CA LEU A 48 2.51 2.49 11.71
C LEU A 48 3.83 2.51 12.48
N CYS A 49 4.94 2.62 11.76
CA CYS A 49 6.28 2.65 12.32
C CYS A 49 7.02 3.92 11.89
N ALA A 50 7.92 4.40 12.75
CA ALA A 50 8.78 5.55 12.48
C ALA A 50 10.24 5.22 12.78
N ALA A 51 11.17 5.99 12.19
CA ALA A 51 12.58 5.83 12.44
C ALA A 51 12.93 6.18 13.91
N PRO A 52 13.93 5.51 14.53
CA PRO A 52 14.44 5.92 15.84
C PRO A 52 14.86 7.39 15.82
N GLY A 53 14.32 8.20 16.74
CA GLY A 53 14.57 9.64 16.81
C GLY A 53 13.55 10.51 16.07
N PHE A 54 12.55 9.94 15.40
CA PHE A 54 11.40 10.70 14.92
C PHE A 54 10.52 11.10 16.11
N ALA A 55 10.26 12.41 16.26
CA ALA A 55 9.70 12.97 17.50
C ALA A 55 8.30 12.44 17.89
N PRO A 56 7.32 12.28 16.97
CA PRO A 56 6.02 11.72 17.29
C PRO A 56 6.08 10.26 17.76
N SER A 57 5.43 9.97 18.88
CA SER A 57 5.30 8.63 19.46
C SER A 57 3.87 8.08 19.39
N THR A 58 2.88 8.93 19.06
CA THR A 58 1.49 8.52 18.83
C THR A 58 0.94 9.03 17.49
N PRO A 59 -0.16 8.44 16.97
CA PRO A 59 -0.84 8.95 15.78
C PRO A 59 -1.30 10.41 15.92
N GLU A 60 -1.78 10.81 17.10
CA GLU A 60 -2.21 12.19 17.38
C GLU A 60 -1.03 13.16 17.32
N GLU A 61 0.11 12.76 17.89
CA GLU A 61 1.34 13.53 17.81
C GLU A 61 1.85 13.64 16.38
N LEU A 62 1.73 12.58 15.57
CA LEU A 62 2.09 12.61 14.15
C LEU A 62 1.24 13.63 13.39
N VAL A 63 -0.08 13.64 13.61
CA VAL A 63 -0.98 14.61 12.97
C VAL A 63 -0.65 16.04 13.40
N ARG A 64 -0.44 16.27 14.70
CA ARG A 64 -0.03 17.59 15.22
C ARG A 64 1.32 18.03 14.63
N HIS A 65 2.28 17.13 14.57
CA HIS A 65 3.61 17.38 14.02
C HIS A 65 3.55 17.75 12.54
N ALA A 66 2.70 17.06 11.76
CA ALA A 66 2.50 17.35 10.35
C ALA A 66 1.81 18.70 10.12
N ARG A 67 0.77 19.03 10.91
CA ARG A 67 0.06 20.32 10.82
C ARG A 67 0.94 21.52 11.17
N GLY A 68 1.90 21.34 12.07
CA GLY A 68 2.85 22.38 12.48
C GLY A 68 3.97 22.64 11.47
N ARG A 69 3.96 22.00 10.30
CA ARG A 69 5.01 22.07 9.28
C ARG A 69 4.41 22.37 7.90
N PRO A 70 5.23 22.83 6.94
CA PRO A 70 4.79 22.94 5.56
C PRO A 70 4.21 21.61 5.04
N PRO A 71 3.17 21.64 4.20
CA PRO A 71 2.65 20.45 3.54
C PRO A 71 3.76 19.63 2.88
N GLY A 72 3.72 18.30 3.06
CA GLY A 72 4.73 17.39 2.52
C GLY A 72 6.04 17.30 3.31
N ALA A 73 6.21 18.04 4.41
CA ALA A 73 7.43 17.99 5.23
C ALA A 73 7.64 16.64 5.95
N VAL A 74 6.56 15.89 6.19
CA VAL A 74 6.63 14.51 6.70
C VAL A 74 6.74 13.58 5.50
N THR A 75 7.74 12.69 5.52
CA THR A 75 7.96 11.72 4.44
C THR A 75 7.60 10.31 4.90
N PHE A 76 7.17 9.46 3.97
CA PHE A 76 6.98 8.04 4.23
C PHE A 76 7.60 7.22 3.10
N ALA A 77 8.22 6.11 3.48
CA ALA A 77 8.73 5.12 2.56
C ALA A 77 7.67 4.05 2.32
N GLY A 78 7.56 3.58 1.07
CA GLY A 78 6.67 2.47 0.75
C GLY A 78 6.99 1.89 -0.61
N THR A 79 6.61 0.63 -0.79
CA THR A 79 6.67 -0.03 -2.09
C THR A 79 5.32 0.06 -2.79
N SER A 80 5.10 -0.72 -3.85
CA SER A 80 3.81 -0.76 -4.54
C SER A 80 2.69 -1.32 -3.65
N GLY A 81 1.45 -0.96 -3.96
CA GLY A 81 0.27 -1.55 -3.32
C GLY A 81 -0.14 -0.86 -2.02
N VAL A 82 -0.58 -1.66 -1.03
CA VAL A 82 -1.23 -1.16 0.18
C VAL A 82 -0.31 -0.30 1.06
N VAL A 83 0.99 -0.60 1.07
CA VAL A 83 1.98 0.15 1.88
C VAL A 83 2.21 1.57 1.36
N ARG A 84 1.90 1.84 0.09
CA ARG A 84 1.83 3.21 -0.45
C ARG A 84 0.48 3.87 -0.18
N LEU A 85 -0.61 3.12 -0.27
CA LEU A 85 -1.96 3.66 -0.11
C LEU A 85 -2.32 4.01 1.34
N ALA A 86 -1.91 3.19 2.31
CA ALA A 86 -2.33 3.37 3.70
C ALA A 86 -1.87 4.72 4.30
N PRO A 87 -0.61 5.17 4.12
CA PRO A 87 -0.18 6.48 4.60
C PRO A 87 -0.89 7.65 3.88
N VAL A 88 -1.15 7.52 2.58
CA VAL A 88 -1.91 8.51 1.80
C VAL A 88 -3.33 8.64 2.33
N LEU A 89 -4.00 7.51 2.58
CA LEU A 89 -5.36 7.49 3.13
C LEU A 89 -5.41 8.03 4.55
N PHE A 90 -4.40 7.72 5.38
CA PHE A 90 -4.26 8.30 6.71
C PHE A 90 -4.13 9.83 6.63
N ALA A 91 -3.23 10.32 5.80
CA ALA A 91 -2.97 11.75 5.62
C ALA A 91 -4.23 12.49 5.13
N GLN A 92 -4.93 11.92 4.13
CA GLN A 92 -6.20 12.44 3.62
C GLN A 92 -7.27 12.54 4.72
N ARG A 93 -7.43 11.51 5.55
CA ARG A 93 -8.40 11.52 6.67
C ARG A 93 -8.01 12.48 7.79
N ALA A 94 -6.71 12.69 8.01
CA ALA A 94 -6.20 13.61 9.03
C ALA A 94 -6.13 15.08 8.55
N GLY A 95 -6.35 15.33 7.25
CA GLY A 95 -6.23 16.66 6.65
C GLY A 95 -4.79 17.17 6.63
N VAL A 96 -3.82 16.27 6.40
CA VAL A 96 -2.39 16.59 6.29
C VAL A 96 -1.82 16.01 5.00
N GLU A 97 -0.63 16.45 4.62
CA GLU A 97 0.05 15.98 3.41
C GLU A 97 1.40 15.37 3.75
N PHE A 98 1.64 14.14 3.28
CA PHE A 98 2.91 13.43 3.41
C PHE A 98 3.55 13.21 2.04
N THR A 99 4.88 13.32 1.98
CA THR A 99 5.64 13.05 0.76
C THR A 99 6.01 11.57 0.67
N TYR A 100 5.66 10.96 -0.46
CA TYR A 100 6.02 9.58 -0.75
C TYR A 100 7.48 9.45 -1.23
N VAL A 101 8.24 8.56 -0.61
CA VAL A 101 9.61 8.18 -1.04
C VAL A 101 9.58 6.74 -1.56
N PRO A 102 9.81 6.50 -2.86
CA PRO A 102 9.69 5.17 -3.45
C PRO A 102 10.87 4.26 -3.08
N TYR A 103 10.57 3.03 -2.67
CA TYR A 103 11.56 1.98 -2.41
C TYR A 103 11.33 0.74 -3.30
N ARG A 104 12.43 0.07 -3.66
CA ARG A 104 12.43 -1.17 -4.45
C ARG A 104 12.55 -2.39 -3.52
N GLY A 105 11.43 -2.90 -2.99
CA GLY A 105 11.41 -4.18 -2.26
C GLY A 105 10.24 -4.36 -1.30
N SER A 106 9.42 -5.40 -1.49
CA SER A 106 8.37 -5.78 -0.53
C SER A 106 9.00 -6.53 0.65
N THR A 107 8.57 -6.24 1.88
CA THR A 107 8.59 -7.24 2.96
C THR A 107 7.49 -8.26 2.70
#